data_AF-A0A7X9JK55-F1
#
_entry.id   AF-A0A7X9JK55-F1
#
_cell.length_a   1.000
_cell.length_b   1.000
_cell.length_c   1.000
_cell.angle_alpha   90.00
_cell.angle_beta   90.00
_cell.angle_gamma   90.00
#
_symmetry.space_group_name_H-M   'P 1'
#
loop_
_entity.id
_entity.type
_entity.pdbx_description
1 polymer ?
#
loop_
_entity_poly.entity_id
_entity_poly.type
_entity_poly.pdbx_seq_one_letter_code
_entity_poly.pdbx_strand_id
1 'polypeptide(L)'
;MKKLFFISVLCLFGFYATSQVKLLDLSVIPVNEPSSDSITVLVQFKARNISDIQNIQLIFETQNGMADVLQKTAIITQQANTYYTVFENHSIPIENYNISLYCKMSNEQFALYSIARVVVQYNDNSSAFLVLNND
;
A
#
# COMPACT_ATOMS: atom_id res chain seq x y z
N MET A 1 -49.19 -34.30 29.69
CA MET A 1 -48.78 -33.10 28.91
C MET A 1 -47.34 -33.30 28.45
N LYS A 2 -47.12 -33.70 27.20
CA LYS A 2 -45.77 -33.91 26.63
C LYS A 2 -45.31 -32.61 25.97
N LYS A 3 -44.28 -31.98 26.53
CA LYS A 3 -43.64 -30.78 25.95
C LYS A 3 -42.71 -31.24 24.83
N LEU A 4 -43.09 -31.00 23.57
CA LEU A 4 -42.20 -31.16 22.41
C LEU A 4 -41.37 -29.88 22.29
N PHE A 5 -40.08 -29.98 22.63
CA PHE A 5 -39.10 -28.95 22.33
C PHE A 5 -38.81 -28.99 20.83
N PHE A 6 -39.21 -27.94 20.11
CA PHE A 6 -38.78 -27.69 18.74
C PHE A 6 -37.39 -27.06 18.80
N ILE A 7 -36.36 -27.81 18.40
CA ILE A 7 -35.01 -27.28 18.19
C ILE A 7 -35.00 -26.66 16.80
N SER A 8 -35.02 -25.33 16.73
CA SER A 8 -34.73 -24.58 15.50
C SER A 8 -33.25 -24.73 15.17
N VAL A 9 -32.93 -25.50 14.13
CA VAL A 9 -31.58 -25.53 13.53
C VAL A 9 -31.37 -24.19 12.84
N LEU A 10 -30.69 -23.27 13.53
CA LEU A 10 -30.20 -22.04 12.92
C LEU A 10 -29.06 -22.45 11.98
N CYS A 11 -29.33 -22.51 10.68
CA CYS A 11 -28.30 -22.66 9.68
C CYS A 11 -27.37 -21.44 9.76
N LEU A 12 -26.28 -21.59 10.52
CA LEU A 12 -25.10 -20.74 10.43
C LEU A 12 -24.51 -20.94 9.04
N PHE A 13 -25.07 -20.24 8.06
CA PHE A 13 -24.36 -19.95 6.83
C PHE A 13 -23.17 -19.08 7.25
N GLY A 14 -22.08 -19.74 7.60
CA GLY A 14 -20.76 -19.14 7.63
C GLY A 14 -20.48 -18.66 6.21
N PHE A 15 -20.86 -17.42 5.92
CA PHE A 15 -20.32 -16.69 4.80
C PHE A 15 -18.81 -16.65 5.04
N TYR A 16 -18.09 -17.53 4.36
CA TYR A 16 -16.67 -17.38 4.18
C TYR A 16 -16.48 -16.06 3.44
N ALA A 17 -16.31 -14.97 4.17
CA ALA A 17 -15.85 -13.72 3.62
C ALA A 17 -14.43 -14.00 3.12
N THR A 18 -14.30 -14.38 1.84
CA THR A 18 -13.00 -14.42 1.18
C THR A 18 -12.45 -13.00 1.27
N SER A 19 -11.39 -12.81 2.05
CA SER A 19 -10.71 -11.51 2.14
C SER A 19 -10.30 -11.12 0.72
N GLN A 20 -10.98 -10.11 0.16
CA GLN A 20 -10.74 -9.70 -1.21
C GLN A 20 -9.37 -9.04 -1.26
N VAL A 21 -8.51 -9.48 -2.18
CA VAL A 21 -7.16 -8.93 -2.35
C VAL A 21 -7.29 -7.45 -2.74
N LYS A 22 -6.81 -6.56 -1.85
CA LYS A 22 -6.92 -5.10 -1.99
C LYS A 22 -5.73 -4.47 -2.72
N LEU A 23 -4.53 -5.03 -2.53
CA LEU A 23 -3.27 -4.57 -3.12
C LEU A 23 -2.55 -5.71 -3.83
N LEU A 24 -1.80 -5.39 -4.88
CA LEU A 24 -1.06 -6.36 -5.71
C LEU A 24 0.28 -5.78 -6.16
N ASP A 25 1.23 -6.67 -6.44
CA ASP A 25 2.47 -6.42 -7.20
C ASP A 25 3.31 -5.20 -6.73
N LEU A 26 3.92 -5.28 -5.55
CA LEU A 26 4.87 -4.24 -5.10
C LEU A 26 6.22 -4.40 -5.79
N SER A 27 6.72 -3.32 -6.40
CA SER A 27 8.08 -3.23 -6.92
C SER A 27 8.74 -1.91 -6.52
N VAL A 28 10.05 -1.96 -6.27
CA VAL A 28 10.90 -0.78 -6.02
C VAL A 28 12.04 -0.81 -7.01
N ILE A 29 12.16 0.24 -7.83
CA ILE A 29 13.09 0.28 -8.97
C ILE A 29 13.88 1.58 -8.91
N PRO A 30 15.22 1.55 -8.84
CA PRO A 30 16.03 2.75 -9.02
C PRO A 30 15.80 3.34 -10.43
N VAL A 31 15.39 4.62 -10.51
CA VAL A 31 15.09 5.28 -11.80
C VAL A 31 16.34 5.92 -12.39
N ASN A 32 17.20 6.43 -11.51
CA ASN A 32 18.44 7.10 -11.85
C ASN A 32 19.59 6.46 -11.09
N GLU A 33 20.80 6.53 -11.64
CA GLU A 33 22.01 6.24 -10.89
C GLU A 33 22.13 7.19 -9.67
N PRO A 34 22.74 6.73 -8.57
CA PRO A 34 23.08 7.59 -7.45
C PRO A 34 23.82 8.85 -7.94
N SER A 35 23.26 10.03 -7.65
CA SER A 35 23.98 11.31 -7.78
C SER A 35 24.89 11.51 -6.55
N SER A 36 25.62 12.63 -6.47
CA SER A 36 26.50 12.90 -5.32
C SER A 36 25.81 12.70 -3.96
N ASP A 37 24.53 13.08 -3.88
CA ASP A 37 23.84 13.18 -2.59
C ASP A 37 22.53 12.36 -2.52
N SER A 38 22.00 11.90 -3.65
CA SER A 38 20.67 11.27 -3.66
C SER A 38 20.40 10.35 -4.84
N ILE A 39 19.42 9.48 -4.65
CA ILE A 39 18.86 8.61 -5.67
C ILE A 39 17.32 8.70 -5.66
N THR A 40 16.72 8.55 -6.83
CA THR A 40 15.25 8.44 -6.97
C THR A 40 14.88 6.99 -7.19
N VAL A 41 14.00 6.47 -6.35
CA VAL A 41 13.39 5.15 -6.53
C VAL A 41 11.93 5.30 -6.94
N LEU A 42 11.51 4.49 -7.90
CA LEU A 42 10.13 4.33 -8.30
C LEU A 42 9.53 3.17 -7.51
N VAL A 43 8.51 3.47 -6.72
CA VAL A 43 7.70 2.46 -6.04
C VAL A 43 6.39 2.32 -6.81
N GLN A 44 6.12 1.09 -7.26
CA GLN A 44 4.90 0.76 -8.00
C GLN A 44 4.13 -0.36 -7.31
N PHE A 45 2.82 -0.22 -7.31
CA PHE A 45 1.90 -1.25 -6.84
C PHE A 45 0.51 -1.02 -7.44
N LYS A 46 -0.34 -2.04 -7.43
CA LYS A 46 -1.72 -1.94 -7.88
C LYS A 46 -2.69 -1.95 -6.70
N ALA A 47 -3.75 -1.16 -6.81
CA ALA A 47 -4.82 -1.12 -5.82
C ALA A 47 -6.19 -1.19 -6.49
N ARG A 48 -7.04 -2.12 -6.05
CA ARG A 48 -8.31 -2.44 -6.73
C ARG A 48 -9.33 -1.30 -6.65
N ASN A 49 -9.48 -0.68 -5.47
CA ASN A 49 -10.47 0.36 -5.21
C ASN A 49 -9.79 1.69 -4.89
N ILE A 50 -9.42 2.45 -5.92
CA ILE A 50 -8.71 3.74 -5.76
C ILE A 50 -9.57 4.78 -5.05
N SER A 51 -10.88 4.80 -5.33
CA SER A 51 -11.85 5.72 -4.71
C SER A 51 -11.94 5.61 -3.19
N ASP A 52 -11.58 4.45 -2.65
CA ASP A 52 -11.73 4.13 -1.23
C ASP A 52 -10.44 4.42 -0.45
N ILE A 53 -9.35 4.78 -1.13
CA ILE A 53 -8.05 5.04 -0.50
C ILE A 53 -8.05 6.43 0.14
N GLN A 54 -7.70 6.47 1.42
CA GLN A 54 -7.57 7.68 2.21
C GLN A 54 -6.13 8.22 2.18
N ASN A 55 -5.18 7.34 2.46
CA ASN A 55 -3.75 7.66 2.43
C ASN A 55 -2.93 6.43 2.06
N ILE A 56 -1.70 6.68 1.62
CA ILE A 56 -0.70 5.68 1.30
C ILE A 56 0.56 6.06 2.07
N GLN A 57 1.04 5.19 2.94
CA GLN A 57 2.34 5.34 3.59
C GLN A 57 3.36 4.44 2.90
N LEU A 58 4.47 5.04 2.52
CA LEU A 58 5.66 4.36 2.03
C LEU A 58 6.69 4.35 3.15
N ILE A 59 7.14 3.16 3.55
CA ILE A 59 8.09 2.96 4.64
C ILE A 59 9.25 2.14 4.09
N PHE A 60 10.47 2.65 4.23
CA PHE A 60 11.70 1.93 3.98
C PHE A 60 12.34 1.61 5.32
N GLU A 61 12.69 0.35 5.55
CA GLU A 61 13.20 -0.15 6.83
C GLU A 61 14.57 -0.82 6.64
N THR A 62 15.36 -0.84 7.72
CA THR A 62 16.61 -1.60 7.79
C THR A 62 16.36 -3.10 7.86
N GLN A 63 17.44 -3.89 7.73
CA GLN A 63 17.40 -5.34 7.91
C GLN A 63 16.76 -5.71 9.27
N ASN A 64 15.85 -6.69 9.25
CA ASN A 64 14.97 -7.12 10.36
C ASN A 64 13.80 -6.17 10.71
N GLY A 65 13.57 -5.09 9.96
CA GLY A 65 12.46 -4.16 10.24
C GLY A 65 12.59 -3.43 11.58
N MET A 66 13.82 -3.28 12.09
CA MET A 66 14.09 -2.78 13.43
C MET A 66 14.08 -1.25 13.52
N ALA A 67 14.22 -0.56 12.38
CA ALA A 67 14.17 0.90 12.31
C ALA A 67 13.73 1.37 10.93
N ASP A 68 12.90 2.41 10.91
CA ASP A 68 12.52 3.13 9.69
C ASP A 68 13.70 4.00 9.22
N VAL A 69 14.13 3.79 7.98
CA VAL A 69 15.14 4.59 7.27
C VAL A 69 14.49 5.84 6.68
N LEU A 70 13.27 5.68 6.16
CA LEU A 70 12.51 6.75 5.53
C LEU A 70 11.03 6.40 5.55
N GLN A 71 10.21 7.37 5.95
CA GLN A 71 8.75 7.29 5.85
C GLN A 71 8.21 8.49 5.09
N LYS A 72 7.30 8.23 4.15
CA LYS A 72 6.64 9.26 3.33
C LYS A 72 5.16 8.93 3.17
N THR A 73 4.35 9.95 2.99
CA THR A 73 2.90 9.80 2.80
C THR A 73 2.51 10.37 1.46
N ALA A 74 1.73 9.61 0.70
CA ALA A 74 1.00 10.05 -0.48
C ALA A 74 -0.49 10.12 -0.16
N ILE A 75 -1.19 10.99 -0.88
CA ILE A 75 -2.65 11.10 -0.82
C ILE A 75 -3.24 10.88 -2.21
N ILE A 76 -4.48 10.39 -2.26
CA ILE A 76 -5.24 10.30 -3.50
C ILE A 76 -6.12 11.52 -3.63
N THR A 77 -6.12 12.12 -4.83
CA THR A 77 -7.03 13.19 -5.19
C THR A 77 -7.76 12.81 -6.47
N GLN A 78 -8.98 13.31 -6.64
CA GLN A 78 -9.74 13.13 -7.87
C GLN A 78 -9.91 14.49 -8.56
N GLN A 79 -9.59 14.55 -9.85
CA GLN A 79 -9.84 15.71 -10.68
C GLN A 79 -10.64 15.26 -11.91
N ALA A 80 -11.87 15.79 -12.04
CA ALA A 80 -12.87 15.27 -12.97
C ALA A 80 -13.08 13.75 -12.79
N ASN A 81 -12.68 12.95 -13.79
CA ASN A 81 -12.86 11.50 -13.80
C ASN A 81 -11.55 10.71 -13.64
N THR A 82 -10.45 11.40 -13.31
CA THR A 82 -9.13 10.79 -13.16
C THR A 82 -8.67 10.92 -11.72
N TYR A 83 -8.16 9.81 -11.17
CA TYR A 83 -7.50 9.80 -9.87
C TYR A 83 -6.01 10.09 -10.03
N TYR A 84 -5.46 10.83 -9.08
CA TYR A 84 -4.07 11.21 -9.03
C TYR A 84 -3.49 10.86 -7.67
N THR A 85 -2.26 10.38 -7.67
CA THR A 85 -1.46 10.30 -6.45
C THR A 85 -0.67 11.59 -6.29
N VAL A 86 -0.85 12.27 -5.16
CA VAL A 86 -0.07 13.46 -4.81
C VAL A 86 1.03 13.05 -3.83
N PHE A 87 2.28 13.22 -4.24
CA PHE A 87 3.46 12.78 -3.49
C PHE A 87 4.65 13.68 -3.77
N GLU A 88 5.33 14.15 -2.71
CA GLU A 88 6.50 15.04 -2.81
C GLU A 88 6.32 16.21 -3.81
N ASN A 89 5.18 16.89 -3.74
CA ASN A 89 4.77 17.99 -4.63
C ASN A 89 4.53 17.62 -6.11
N HIS A 90 4.52 16.34 -6.44
CA HIS A 90 4.15 15.84 -7.76
C HIS A 90 2.72 15.28 -7.73
N SER A 91 2.02 15.42 -8.85
CA SER A 91 0.71 14.80 -9.07
C SER A 91 0.83 13.84 -10.25
N ILE A 92 0.62 12.56 -9.99
CA ILE A 92 0.82 11.49 -10.97
C ILE A 92 -0.52 10.82 -11.21
N PRO A 93 -1.01 10.76 -12.47
CA PRO A 93 -2.27 10.09 -12.77
C PRO A 93 -2.17 8.59 -12.44
N ILE A 94 -3.24 8.04 -11.89
CA ILE A 94 -3.39 6.61 -11.67
C ILE A 94 -4.05 6.02 -12.91
N GLU A 95 -3.34 5.11 -13.57
CA GLU A 95 -3.80 4.45 -14.79
C GLU A 95 -3.89 2.94 -14.55
N ASN A 96 -4.97 2.31 -15.01
CA ASN A 96 -5.16 0.86 -14.89
C ASN A 96 -4.91 0.30 -13.48
N TYR A 97 -5.37 1.04 -12.46
CA TYR A 97 -5.18 0.70 -11.04
C TYR A 97 -3.73 0.72 -10.54
N ASN A 98 -2.77 1.19 -11.35
CA ASN A 98 -1.36 1.25 -11.02
C ASN A 98 -1.02 2.60 -10.37
N ILE A 99 -0.44 2.54 -9.18
CA ILE A 99 0.04 3.68 -8.42
C ILE A 99 1.56 3.72 -8.54
N SER A 100 2.09 4.87 -8.96
CA SER A 100 3.53 5.12 -9.06
C SER A 100 3.93 6.26 -8.15
N LEU A 101 4.93 6.03 -7.31
CA LEU A 101 5.51 7.01 -6.39
C LEU A 101 7.00 7.14 -6.68
N TYR A 102 7.44 8.34 -7.07
CA TYR A 102 8.86 8.65 -7.21
C TYR A 102 9.37 9.22 -5.90
N CYS A 103 10.11 8.42 -5.15
CA CYS A 103 10.64 8.78 -3.85
C CYS A 103 12.11 9.14 -3.97
N LYS A 104 12.45 10.37 -3.55
CA LYS A 104 13.85 10.77 -3.42
C LYS A 104 14.38 10.36 -2.04
N MET A 105 15.52 9.69 -2.04
CA MET A 105 16.24 9.31 -0.82
C MET A 105 17.72 9.65 -0.92
N SER A 106 18.39 9.83 0.22
CA SER A 106 19.84 9.99 0.24
C SER A 106 20.52 8.68 -0.14
N ASN A 107 21.78 8.76 -0.61
CA ASN A 107 22.55 7.55 -0.90
C ASN A 107 22.76 6.68 0.35
N GLU A 108 22.88 7.28 1.53
CA GLU A 108 22.96 6.57 2.81
C GLU A 108 21.65 5.82 3.10
N GLN A 109 20.50 6.47 2.93
CA GLN A 109 19.20 5.82 3.08
C GLN A 109 19.03 4.66 2.10
N PHE A 110 19.45 4.84 0.84
CA PHE A 110 19.41 3.79 -0.18
C PHE A 110 20.35 2.62 0.14
N ALA A 111 21.50 2.87 0.76
CA ALA A 111 22.42 1.81 1.17
C ALA A 111 21.94 1.04 2.40
N LEU A 112 21.15 1.68 3.27
CA LEU A 112 20.68 1.09 4.53
C LEU A 112 19.36 0.33 4.42
N TYR A 113 18.48 0.69 3.49
CA TYR A 113 17.18 0.01 3.40
C TYR A 113 17.34 -1.41 2.87
N SER A 114 16.60 -2.34 3.47
CA SER A 114 16.51 -3.73 3.04
C SER A 114 15.05 -4.16 2.83
N ILE A 115 14.11 -3.39 3.36
CA ILE A 115 12.67 -3.68 3.26
C ILE A 115 11.96 -2.44 2.77
N ALA A 116 11.04 -2.59 1.83
CA ALA A 116 10.09 -1.58 1.43
C ALA A 116 8.67 -2.06 1.73
N ARG A 117 7.91 -1.25 2.48
CA ARG A 117 6.53 -1.50 2.83
C ARG A 117 5.64 -0.39 2.29
N VAL A 118 4.55 -0.78 1.66
CA VAL A 118 3.44 0.13 1.33
C VAL A 118 2.27 -0.22 2.24
N VAL A 119 1.76 0.76 2.97
CA VAL A 119 0.54 0.64 3.78
C VAL A 119 -0.51 1.56 3.17
N VAL A 120 -1.66 1.00 2.82
CA VAL A 120 -2.80 1.75 2.27
C VAL A 120 -3.93 1.72 3.27
N GLN A 121 -4.37 2.90 3.69
CA GLN A 121 -5.53 3.07 4.57
C GLN A 121 -6.76 3.42 3.74
N TYR A 122 -7.88 2.77 4.03
CA TYR A 122 -9.14 2.92 3.31
C TYR A 122 -10.18 3.69 4.14
N ASN A 123 -11.22 4.18 3.45
CA ASN A 123 -12.34 4.93 4.04
C ASN A 123 -13.15 4.15 5.08
N ASP A 124 -13.15 2.82 5.00
CA ASP A 124 -13.77 1.92 5.97
C ASP A 124 -12.91 1.68 7.23
N ASN A 125 -11.83 2.45 7.40
CA ASN A 125 -10.79 2.31 8.42
C ASN A 125 -10.00 0.99 8.37
N SER A 126 -10.19 0.17 7.34
CA SER A 126 -9.33 -0.97 7.11
C SER A 126 -7.99 -0.54 6.49
N SER A 127 -6.99 -1.40 6.63
CA SER A 127 -5.69 -1.21 6.00
C SER A 127 -5.29 -2.47 5.23
N ALA A 128 -4.54 -2.29 4.15
CA ALA A 128 -3.83 -3.35 3.47
C ALA A 128 -2.36 -2.95 3.32
N PHE A 129 -1.47 -3.92 3.22
CA PHE A 129 -0.06 -3.63 3.03
C PHE A 129 0.61 -4.63 2.08
N LEU A 130 1.69 -4.18 1.45
CA LEU A 130 2.62 -4.99 0.68
C LEU A 130 4.02 -4.80 1.27
N VAL A 131 4.82 -5.85 1.25
CA VAL A 131 6.22 -5.83 1.70
C VAL A 131 7.08 -6.43 0.60
N LEU A 132 8.18 -5.75 0.28
CA LEU A 132 9.24 -6.22 -0.58
C LEU A 132 10.54 -6.26 0.24
N ASN A 133 11.17 -7.43 0.32
CA ASN A 133 12.51 -7.56 0.86
C ASN A 133 13.50 -7.50 -0.30
N ASN A 134 14.54 -6.67 -0.17
CA ASN A 134 15.70 -6.71 -1.05
C ASN A 134 16.70 -7.69 -0.43
N ASP A 135 16.85 -8.84 -1.09
CA ASP A 135 17.89 -9.84 -0.79
C ASP A 135 19.26 -9.41 -1.37
#